data_AF-A0A0R2JSH8-F1
#
_entry.id   AF-A0A0R2JSH8-F1
#
_cell.length_a   1.000
_cell.length_b   1.000
_cell.length_c   1.000
_cell.angle_alpha   90.00
_cell.angle_beta   90.00
_cell.angle_gamma   90.00
#
_symmetry.space_group_name_H-M   'P 1'
#
loop_
_entity.id
_entity.type
_entity.pdbx_description
1 polymer ?
#
loop_
_entity_poly.entity_id
_entity_poly.type
_entity_poly.pdbx_seq_one_letter_code
_entity_poly.pdbx_strand_id
1 'polypeptide(L)'
;MTGVSPRQLRYWEQKGYIHSERNEKMASRVFNHKNFMMVKLIKFYLDDNFSLSTSVEKAQQHLNDVEATHAFVLKMHHGLVNRNGKNMIDMGYFDKEHKKRLYGYLDDAGQVVYQVAEI
;
A
#
# COMPACT_ATOMS: atom_id res chain seq x y z
N MET A 1 2.45 20.67 -4.69
CA MET A 1 2.71 19.52 -3.77
C MET A 1 1.53 18.53 -3.65
N THR A 2 0.25 18.93 -3.51
CA THR A 2 -0.88 17.98 -3.73
C THR A 2 -1.90 18.46 -4.74
N GLY A 3 -1.95 19.77 -5.05
CA GLY A 3 -2.95 20.35 -5.97
C GLY A 3 -4.30 20.64 -5.30
N VAL A 4 -4.40 20.47 -3.98
CA VAL A 4 -5.60 20.78 -3.18
C VAL A 4 -5.45 22.16 -2.55
N SER A 5 -6.51 22.97 -2.57
CA SER A 5 -6.50 24.30 -1.96
C SER A 5 -6.44 24.25 -0.42
N PRO A 6 -5.85 25.25 0.25
CA PRO A 6 -5.87 25.33 1.72
C PRO A 6 -7.28 25.30 2.33
N ARG A 7 -8.28 25.85 1.62
CA ARG A 7 -9.68 25.83 2.03
C ARG A 7 -10.25 24.40 2.02
N GLN A 8 -9.96 23.62 0.98
CA GLN A 8 -10.37 22.22 0.93
C GLN A 8 -9.70 21.40 2.03
N LEU A 9 -8.40 21.59 2.27
CA LEU A 9 -7.70 20.91 3.37
C LEU A 9 -8.31 21.22 4.73
N ARG A 10 -8.67 22.49 4.99
CA ARG A 10 -9.36 22.88 6.23
C ARG A 10 -10.74 22.23 6.34
N TYR A 11 -11.50 22.18 5.24
CA TYR A 11 -12.80 21.55 5.22
C TYR A 11 -12.72 20.04 5.46
N TRP A 12 -11.77 19.35 4.82
CA TRP A 12 -11.56 17.91 5.02
C TRP A 12 -11.09 17.59 6.44
N GLU A 13 -10.24 18.45 7.03
CA GLU A 13 -9.85 18.32 8.43
C GLU A 13 -11.03 18.55 9.38
N GLN A 14 -11.86 19.57 9.13
CA GLN A 14 -13.07 19.81 9.92
C GLN A 14 -14.05 18.63 9.85
N LYS A 15 -14.10 17.93 8.72
CA LYS A 15 -14.91 16.72 8.53
C LYS A 15 -14.26 15.46 9.12
N GLY A 16 -13.02 15.54 9.63
CA GLY A 16 -12.29 14.43 10.23
C GLY A 16 -11.68 13.45 9.22
N TYR A 17 -11.61 13.81 7.93
CA TYR A 17 -11.04 12.94 6.90
C TYR A 17 -9.51 12.91 6.94
N ILE A 18 -8.90 13.99 7.43
CA ILE A 18 -7.47 14.16 7.62
C ILE A 18 -7.23 14.92 8.93
N HIS A 19 -6.05 14.77 9.52
CA HIS A 19 -5.66 15.41 10.78
C HIS A 19 -4.26 15.99 10.63
N SER A 20 -4.09 17.29 10.89
CA SER A 20 -2.75 17.86 11.02
C SER A 20 -2.15 17.58 12.39
N GLU A 21 -0.85 17.36 12.41
CA GLU A 21 -0.05 17.36 13.62
C GLU A 21 0.26 18.82 13.98
N ARG A 22 -0.09 19.22 15.20
CA ARG A 22 0.27 20.52 15.76
C ARG A 22 1.28 20.31 16.87
N ASN A 23 2.42 20.96 16.74
CA ASN A 23 3.34 21.22 17.84
C ASN A 23 3.28 22.71 18.13
N GLU A 24 3.34 23.13 19.40
CA GLU A 24 3.38 24.54 19.81
C GLU A 24 4.51 25.34 19.14
N LYS A 25 5.56 24.65 18.66
CA LYS A 25 6.66 25.25 17.89
C LYS A 25 6.41 25.38 16.38
N MET A 26 5.32 24.82 15.86
CA MET A 26 5.01 24.79 14.43
C MET A 26 3.88 25.76 14.09
N ALA A 27 4.25 26.88 13.46
CA ALA A 27 3.29 27.89 13.00
C ALA A 27 2.41 27.41 11.83
N SER A 28 2.81 26.34 11.13
CA SER A 28 2.09 25.79 9.97
C SER A 28 1.54 24.39 10.25
N ARG A 29 0.45 24.03 9.55
CA ARG A 29 -0.15 22.70 9.62
C ARG A 29 0.78 21.68 8.97
N VAL A 30 1.18 20.67 9.73
CA VAL A 30 1.97 19.55 9.21
C VAL A 30 1.06 18.34 9.06
N PHE A 31 1.12 17.67 7.90
CA PHE A 31 0.42 16.43 7.66
C PHE A 31 1.45 15.32 7.56
N ASN A 32 1.32 14.27 8.37
CA ASN A 32 2.17 13.10 8.25
C ASN A 32 1.91 12.34 6.93
N HIS A 33 2.73 11.33 6.67
CA HIS A 33 2.69 10.58 5.42
C HIS A 33 1.30 9.98 5.13
N LYS A 34 0.63 9.40 6.14
CA LYS A 34 -0.73 8.84 5.97
C LYS A 34 -1.72 9.91 5.51
N ASN A 35 -1.71 11.08 6.14
CA ASN A 35 -2.57 12.20 5.76
C ASN A 35 -2.21 12.75 4.38
N PHE A 36 -0.93 12.83 4.04
CA PHE A 36 -0.49 13.24 2.71
C PHE A 36 -1.04 12.30 1.62
N MET A 37 -0.95 10.98 1.83
CA MET A 37 -1.49 9.99 0.90
C MET A 37 -3.02 10.05 0.82
N MET A 38 -3.69 10.23 1.96
CA MET A 38 -5.14 10.43 2.01
C MET A 38 -5.57 11.64 1.17
N VAL A 39 -4.89 12.79 1.32
CA VAL A 39 -5.14 14.00 0.51
C VAL A 39 -4.95 13.74 -0.99
N LYS A 40 -3.88 13.03 -1.35
CA LYS A 40 -3.57 12.67 -2.75
C LYS A 40 -4.65 11.79 -3.36
N LEU A 41 -5.09 10.75 -2.65
CA LEU A 41 -6.10 9.81 -3.11
C LEU A 41 -7.49 10.46 -3.19
N ILE A 42 -7.89 11.25 -2.19
CA ILE A 42 -9.14 12.01 -2.25
C ILE A 42 -9.14 12.91 -3.48
N LYS A 43 -8.04 13.63 -3.75
CA LYS A 43 -7.94 14.47 -4.94
C LYS A 43 -8.01 13.66 -6.23
N PHE A 44 -7.31 12.53 -6.33
CA PHE A 44 -7.36 11.64 -7.48
C PHE A 44 -8.81 11.26 -7.83
N TYR A 45 -9.59 10.80 -6.86
CA TYR A 45 -10.99 10.43 -7.11
C TYR A 45 -11.90 11.65 -7.37
N LEU A 46 -11.62 12.81 -6.77
CA LEU A 46 -12.35 14.04 -7.13
C LEU A 46 -12.09 14.45 -8.58
N ASP A 47 -10.84 14.30 -9.06
CA ASP A 47 -10.47 14.60 -10.44
C ASP A 47 -11.16 13.63 -11.43
N ASP A 48 -11.51 12.41 -10.98
CA ASP A 48 -12.32 11.43 -11.70
C ASP A 48 -13.85 11.69 -11.60
N ASN A 49 -14.26 12.89 -11.15
CA ASN A 49 -15.66 13.33 -11.00
C ASN A 49 -16.47 12.60 -9.92
N PHE A 50 -15.84 11.91 -8.96
CA PHE A 50 -16.55 11.37 -7.81
C PHE A 50 -16.97 12.46 -6.82
N SER A 51 -18.03 12.18 -6.04
CA SER A 51 -18.40 13.03 -4.90
C SER A 51 -17.35 12.96 -3.79
N LEU A 52 -17.24 14.00 -2.95
CA LEU A 52 -16.27 13.99 -1.85
C LEU A 52 -16.42 12.79 -0.92
N SER A 53 -17.65 12.42 -0.56
CA SER A 53 -17.89 11.26 0.30
C SER A 53 -17.39 9.97 -0.35
N THR A 54 -17.67 9.78 -1.65
CA THR A 54 -17.19 8.60 -2.39
C THR A 54 -15.67 8.61 -2.54
N SER A 55 -15.05 9.77 -2.78
CA SER A 55 -13.60 9.90 -2.86
C SER A 55 -12.91 9.56 -1.55
N VAL A 56 -13.48 9.97 -0.40
CA VAL A 56 -12.96 9.62 0.92
C VAL A 56 -13.05 8.13 1.18
N GLU A 57 -14.20 7.50 0.88
CA GLU A 57 -14.40 6.07 1.03
C GLU A 57 -13.39 5.27 0.19
N LYS A 58 -13.27 5.59 -1.10
CA LYS A 58 -12.31 4.95 -2.01
C LYS A 58 -10.86 5.18 -1.59
N ALA A 59 -10.52 6.37 -1.10
CA ALA A 59 -9.18 6.65 -0.59
C ALA A 59 -8.86 5.81 0.65
N GLN A 60 -9.81 5.68 1.58
CA GLN A 60 -9.64 4.85 2.77
C GLN A 60 -9.50 3.37 2.41
N GLN A 61 -10.34 2.88 1.50
CA GLN A 61 -10.24 1.50 1.00
C GLN A 61 -8.88 1.24 0.35
N HIS A 62 -8.43 2.13 -0.53
CA HIS A 62 -7.13 2.01 -1.18
C HIS A 62 -5.97 1.94 -0.18
N LEU A 63 -5.98 2.80 0.86
CA LEU A 63 -4.95 2.75 1.90
C LEU A 63 -4.99 1.45 2.70
N ASN A 64 -6.18 0.95 3.02
CA ASN A 64 -6.35 -0.32 3.73
C ASN A 64 -5.84 -1.49 2.89
N ASP A 65 -6.13 -1.49 1.58
CA ASP A 65 -5.68 -2.54 0.65
C ASP A 65 -4.16 -2.56 0.54
N VAL A 66 -3.53 -1.38 0.45
CA VAL A 66 -2.06 -1.25 0.46
C VAL A 66 -1.45 -1.75 1.77
N GLU A 67 -2.03 -1.38 2.92
CA GLU A 67 -1.56 -1.80 4.24
C GLU A 67 -1.65 -3.33 4.40
N ALA A 68 -2.79 -3.92 4.03
CA ALA A 68 -3.00 -5.36 4.07
C ALA A 68 -2.05 -6.11 3.12
N THR A 69 -1.87 -5.62 1.90
CA THR A 69 -0.97 -6.21 0.90
C THR A 69 0.48 -6.15 1.39
N HIS A 70 0.92 -5.01 1.90
CA HIS A 70 2.27 -4.85 2.43
C HIS A 70 2.54 -5.80 3.61
N ALA A 71 1.60 -5.86 4.56
CA ALA A 71 1.70 -6.77 5.70
C ALA A 71 1.75 -8.25 5.27
N PHE A 72 0.97 -8.62 4.24
CA PHE A 72 1.00 -9.96 3.67
C PHE A 72 2.35 -10.27 3.01
N VAL A 73 2.83 -9.40 2.12
CA VAL A 73 4.09 -9.60 1.39
C VAL A 73 5.29 -9.73 2.33
N LEU A 74 5.36 -8.90 3.38
CA LEU A 74 6.43 -8.98 4.38
C LEU A 74 6.44 -10.31 5.15
N LYS A 75 5.27 -10.88 5.43
CA LYS A 75 5.15 -12.15 6.14
C LYS A 75 5.35 -13.36 5.23
N MET A 76 4.97 -13.22 3.97
CA MET A 76 5.06 -14.28 2.96
C MET A 76 6.51 -14.50 2.53
N HIS A 77 7.32 -13.44 2.45
CA HIS A 77 8.73 -13.53 2.06
C HIS A 77 9.59 -14.22 3.14
N HIS A 78 9.99 -15.46 2.88
CA HIS A 78 10.91 -16.24 3.72
C HIS A 78 12.38 -16.14 3.27
N GLY A 79 12.70 -15.27 2.31
CA GLY A 79 14.06 -15.02 1.84
C GLY A 79 14.24 -15.21 0.34
N LEU A 80 15.41 -14.80 -0.14
CA LEU A 80 15.88 -15.09 -1.49
C LEU A 80 16.65 -16.41 -1.50
N VAL A 81 16.33 -17.26 -2.47
CA VAL A 81 17.00 -18.54 -2.68
C VAL A 81 17.48 -18.64 -4.13
N ASN A 82 18.66 -19.24 -4.35
CA ASN A 82 19.08 -19.62 -5.68
C ASN A 82 18.75 -21.09 -5.92
N ARG A 83 17.90 -21.38 -6.92
CA ARG A 83 17.58 -22.75 -7.32
C ARG A 83 17.67 -22.85 -8.84
N ASN A 84 18.38 -23.87 -9.33
CA ASN A 84 18.57 -24.11 -10.77
C ASN A 84 19.09 -22.88 -11.53
N GLY A 85 19.98 -22.09 -10.89
CA GLY A 85 20.53 -20.87 -11.48
C GLY A 85 19.58 -19.66 -11.48
N LYS A 86 18.36 -19.79 -10.94
CA LYS A 86 17.38 -18.69 -10.82
C LYS A 86 17.34 -18.17 -9.39
N ASN A 87 17.35 -16.85 -9.24
CA ASN A 87 17.05 -16.19 -7.97
C ASN A 87 15.54 -16.15 -7.80
N MET A 88 15.05 -16.77 -6.73
CA MET A 88 13.62 -16.91 -6.43
C MET A 88 13.35 -16.38 -5.02
N ILE A 89 12.12 -15.95 -4.79
CA ILE A 89 11.60 -15.64 -3.46
C ILE A 89 10.98 -16.92 -2.89
N ASP A 90 11.41 -17.35 -1.70
CA ASP A 90 10.70 -18.37 -0.92
C ASP A 90 9.45 -17.74 -0.30
N MET A 91 8.30 -18.28 -0.65
CA MET A 91 6.98 -17.79 -0.24
C MET A 91 6.35 -18.62 0.87
N GLY A 92 7.09 -19.59 1.41
CA GLY A 92 6.67 -20.44 2.53
C GLY A 92 6.11 -21.78 2.11
N TYR A 93 5.55 -22.48 3.09
CA TYR A 93 4.89 -23.76 2.88
C TYR A 93 3.62 -23.59 2.05
N PHE A 94 3.49 -24.41 1.01
CA PHE A 94 2.32 -24.42 0.14
C PHE A 94 1.19 -25.28 0.72
N ASP A 95 1.53 -26.30 1.50
CA ASP A 95 0.62 -27.28 2.09
C ASP A 95 0.65 -27.26 3.61
N LYS A 96 -0.45 -27.70 4.23
CA LYS A 96 -0.57 -27.75 5.71
C LYS A 96 0.37 -28.75 6.36
N GLU A 97 0.80 -29.77 5.62
CA GLU A 97 1.73 -30.80 6.08
C GLU A 97 3.19 -30.34 6.03
N HIS A 98 3.45 -29.14 5.49
CA HIS A 98 4.79 -28.56 5.35
C HIS A 98 5.76 -29.42 4.52
N LYS A 99 5.26 -30.14 3.52
CA LYS A 99 6.08 -30.98 2.61
C LYS A 99 6.40 -30.30 1.29
N LYS A 100 5.76 -29.16 1.00
CA LYS A 100 5.93 -28.41 -0.25
C LYS A 100 6.22 -26.94 0.03
N ARG A 101 7.13 -26.35 -0.73
CA ARG A 101 7.44 -24.91 -0.73
C ARG A 101 6.91 -24.24 -1.99
N LEU A 102 6.41 -23.02 -1.84
CA LEU A 102 6.05 -22.15 -2.94
C LEU A 102 7.19 -21.15 -3.19
N TYR A 103 7.58 -20.99 -4.45
CA TYR A 103 8.59 -20.04 -4.91
C TYR A 103 8.03 -19.12 -5.99
N GLY A 104 8.47 -17.87 -5.99
CA GLY A 104 8.12 -16.87 -7.01
C GLY A 104 9.36 -16.26 -7.64
N TYR A 105 9.35 -16.04 -8.94
CA TYR A 105 10.44 -15.36 -9.66
C TYR A 105 9.91 -14.65 -10.90
N LEU A 106 10.74 -13.77 -11.48
CA LEU A 106 10.47 -13.17 -12.78
C LEU A 106 11.17 -13.98 -13.86
N ASP A 107 10.45 -14.37 -14.91
CA ASP A 107 11.05 -14.96 -16.10
C ASP A 107 11.79 -13.92 -16.97
N ASP A 108 12.38 -14.37 -18.07
CA ASP A 108 13.15 -13.50 -18.97
C ASP A 108 12.30 -12.40 -19.64
N ALA A 109 10.97 -12.55 -19.66
CA ALA A 109 10.02 -11.55 -20.13
C ALA A 109 9.51 -10.63 -19.01
N GLY A 110 10.03 -10.78 -17.79
CA GLY A 110 9.59 -10.03 -16.61
C GLY A 110 8.22 -10.45 -16.08
N GLN A 111 7.70 -11.61 -16.48
CA GLN A 111 6.44 -12.14 -15.98
C GLN A 111 6.63 -12.90 -14.67
N VAL A 112 5.66 -12.78 -13.77
CA VAL A 112 5.69 -13.52 -12.50
C VAL A 112 5.40 -14.99 -12.75
N VAL A 113 6.32 -15.85 -12.35
CA VAL A 113 6.19 -17.31 -12.41
C VAL A 113 6.22 -17.91 -11.01
N TYR A 114 5.34 -18.88 -10.79
CA TYR A 114 5.23 -19.62 -9.54
C TYR A 114 5.74 -21.06 -9.72
N GLN A 115 6.49 -21.55 -8.75
CA GLN A 115 6.99 -22.92 -8.73
C GLN A 115 6.74 -23.54 -7.35
N VAL A 116 6.09 -24.71 -7.33
CA VAL A 116 6.01 -25.54 -6.13
C VAL A 116 7.11 -26.59 -6.18
N ALA A 117 7.85 -26.76 -5.09
CA ALA A 117 8.84 -27.83 -4.96
C ALA A 117 8.60 -28.65 -3.70
N GLU A 118 8.84 -29.96 -3.79
CA GLU A 118 8.89 -30.81 -2.60
C GLU A 118 10.19 -30.56 -1.84
N ILE A 119 10.15 -30.75 -0.52
CA ILE A 119 11.25 -30.50 0.42
C ILE A 119 11.76 -31.83 0.98
#